data_AF-A0A3D0WTL6-F1
#
_entry.id   AF-A0A3D0WTL6-F1
#
_cell.length_a   1.000
_cell.length_b   1.000
_cell.length_c   1.000
_cell.angle_alpha   90.00
_cell.angle_beta   90.00
_cell.angle_gamma   90.00
#
_symmetry.space_group_name_H-M   'P 1'
#
loop_
_entity.id
_entity.type
_entity.pdbx_description
1 polymer ?
#
loop_
_entity_poly.entity_id
_entity_poly.type
_entity_poly.pdbx_seq_one_letter_code
_entity_poly.pdbx_strand_id
1 'polypeptide(L)'
;HCISEWGHDFRPEYRRIKPIINEIGPRPVVALTATATPKVQHDIQKTLGMLDAAVFKSSFNRSNLYYEVRKKTDKVDKEIIKYILSQGTKSGIVYCLSR
;
A
#
# COMPACT_ATOMS: atom_id res chain seq x y z
N HIS A 1 -2.66 -5.07 5.90
CA HIS A 1 -3.72 -4.90 4.89
C HIS A 1 -4.15 -6.22 4.26
N CYS A 2 -3.26 -7.20 4.09
CA CYS A 2 -3.59 -8.49 3.44
C CYS A 2 -4.70 -9.31 4.12
N ILE A 3 -5.00 -9.06 5.40
CA ILE A 3 -6.09 -9.73 6.12
C ILE A 3 -7.50 -9.26 5.70
N SER A 4 -7.60 -8.07 5.07
CA SER A 4 -8.87 -7.46 4.69
C SER A 4 -9.25 -7.79 3.26
N GLU A 5 -10.48 -8.26 3.03
CA GLU A 5 -11.04 -8.53 1.69
C GLU A 5 -11.21 -7.26 0.86
N TRP A 6 -11.22 -6.10 1.51
CA TRP A 6 -11.27 -4.78 0.87
C TRP A 6 -9.87 -4.26 0.52
N GLY A 7 -8.82 -5.00 0.86
CA GLY A 7 -7.44 -4.70 0.51
C GLY A 7 -7.10 -5.13 -0.92
N HIS A 8 -6.11 -4.48 -1.53
CA HIS A 8 -5.65 -4.80 -2.88
C HIS A 8 -4.81 -6.10 -2.97
N ASP A 9 -4.38 -6.65 -1.83
CA ASP A 9 -3.58 -7.89 -1.73
C ASP A 9 -4.19 -8.81 -0.65
N PHE A 10 -5.49 -9.12 -0.77
CA PHE A 10 -6.16 -10.00 0.19
C PHE A 10 -5.58 -11.42 0.16
N ARG A 11 -5.29 -11.96 1.34
CA ARG A 11 -4.78 -13.32 1.57
C ARG A 11 -5.64 -14.00 2.63
N PRO A 12 -6.49 -14.98 2.27
CA PRO A 12 -7.42 -15.59 3.21
C PRO A 12 -6.72 -16.25 4.41
N GLU A 13 -5.49 -16.72 4.25
CA GLU A 13 -4.70 -17.34 5.30
C GLU A 13 -4.41 -16.40 6.47
N TYR A 14 -4.38 -15.08 6.22
CA TYR A 14 -4.16 -14.09 7.27
C TYR A 14 -5.29 -14.06 8.31
N ARG A 15 -6.49 -14.55 7.98
CA ARG A 15 -7.57 -14.67 8.97
C ARG A 15 -7.25 -15.68 10.10
N ARG A 16 -6.32 -16.61 9.86
CA ARG A 16 -5.85 -17.56 10.88
C ARG A 16 -4.97 -16.91 11.96
N ILE A 17 -4.52 -15.68 11.77
CA ILE A 17 -3.72 -14.95 12.76
C ILE A 17 -4.49 -14.76 14.07
N LYS A 18 -5.80 -14.49 14.02
CA LYS A 18 -6.60 -14.27 15.23
C LYS A 18 -6.66 -15.53 16.13
N PRO A 19 -7.00 -16.73 15.63
CA PRO A 19 -6.87 -17.96 16.39
C PRO A 19 -5.48 -18.18 17.00
N ILE A 20 -4.41 -17.98 16.22
CA ILE A 20 -3.02 -18.16 16.69
C ILE A 20 -2.71 -17.22 17.86
N ILE A 21 -3.12 -15.95 17.78
CA ILE A 21 -2.95 -14.99 18.88
C ILE A 21 -3.67 -15.49 20.15
N ASN A 22 -4.87 -16.06 20.03
CA ASN A 22 -5.62 -16.57 21.17
C ASN A 22 -4.93 -17.77 21.83
N GLU A 23 -4.28 -18.65 21.04
CA GLU A 23 -3.53 -19.80 21.55
C GLU A 23 -2.28 -19.40 22.34
N ILE A 24 -1.65 -18.28 21.97
CA ILE A 24 -0.46 -17.73 22.66
C ILE A 24 -0.85 -17.08 24.02
N GLY A 25 -2.13 -16.77 24.22
CA GLY A 25 -2.67 -16.12 25.41
C GLY A 25 -2.62 -14.58 25.35
N PRO A 26 -2.97 -13.89 26.45
CA PRO A 26 -3.09 -12.43 26.47
C PRO A 26 -1.75 -11.75 26.24
N ARG A 27 -1.57 -11.09 25.09
CA ARG A 27 -0.35 -10.36 24.71
C ARG A 27 -0.69 -9.06 23.97
N PRO A 28 0.16 -8.02 24.05
CA PRO A 28 0.04 -6.85 23.19
C PRO A 28 0.20 -7.24 21.72
N VAL A 29 -0.66 -6.70 20.85
CA VAL A 29 -0.63 -6.93 19.40
C VAL A 29 -0.52 -5.61 18.68
N VAL A 30 0.37 -5.55 17.68
CA VAL A 30 0.49 -4.41 16.78
C VAL A 30 0.22 -4.85 15.34
N ALA A 31 -0.56 -4.06 14.61
CA ALA A 31 -0.81 -4.24 13.18
C ALA A 31 -0.24 -3.04 12.41
N LEU A 32 0.67 -3.31 11.47
CA LEU A 32 1.42 -2.28 10.73
C LEU A 32 1.08 -2.34 9.24
N THR A 33 0.89 -1.18 8.61
CA THR A 33 0.64 -1.07 7.17
C THR A 33 0.93 0.35 6.68
N ALA A 34 1.51 0.47 5.49
CA ALA A 34 1.66 1.78 4.82
C ALA A 34 0.37 2.21 4.09
N THR A 35 -0.40 1.23 3.61
CA THR A 35 -1.60 1.46 2.79
C THR A 35 -2.81 0.80 3.44
N ALA A 36 -3.74 1.61 3.95
CA ALA A 36 -5.06 1.16 4.40
C ALA A 36 -6.06 2.31 4.28
N THR A 37 -7.12 2.09 3.49
CA THR A 37 -8.29 2.98 3.51
C THR A 37 -9.00 2.85 4.86
N PRO A 38 -9.87 3.82 5.26
CA PRO A 38 -10.64 3.69 6.50
C PRO A 38 -11.42 2.37 6.61
N LYS A 39 -11.94 1.87 5.48
CA LYS A 39 -12.65 0.58 5.40
C LYS A 39 -11.72 -0.60 5.69
N VAL A 40 -10.54 -0.64 5.07
CA VAL A 40 -9.52 -1.68 5.31
C VAL A 40 -9.01 -1.63 6.75
N GLN A 41 -8.77 -0.44 7.29
CA GLN A 41 -8.34 -0.27 8.68
C GLN A 41 -9.37 -0.86 9.65
N HIS A 42 -10.64 -0.51 9.48
CA HIS A 42 -11.72 -1.01 10.33
C HIS A 42 -11.86 -2.55 10.24
N ASP A 43 -11.73 -3.11 9.04
CA ASP A 43 -11.79 -4.55 8.82
C ASP A 43 -10.61 -5.31 9.45
N ILE A 44 -9.40 -4.73 9.42
CA ILE A 44 -8.23 -5.24 10.17
C ILE A 44 -8.55 -5.27 11.66
N GLN A 45 -9.07 -4.16 12.20
CA GLN A 45 -9.37 -4.05 13.62
C GLN A 45 -10.42 -5.06 14.07
N LYS A 46 -11.49 -5.22 13.29
CA LYS A 46 -12.54 -6.20 13.54
C LYS A 46 -11.99 -7.63 13.50
N THR A 47 -11.24 -7.98 12.45
CA THR A 47 -10.76 -9.35 12.23
C THR A 47 -9.74 -9.79 13.27
N LEU A 48 -8.86 -8.88 13.72
CA LEU A 48 -7.90 -9.16 14.80
C LEU A 48 -8.49 -8.99 16.20
N GLY A 49 -9.73 -8.53 16.34
CA GLY A 49 -10.39 -8.25 17.62
C GLY A 49 -9.67 -7.16 18.41
N MET A 50 -9.37 -6.04 17.75
CA MET A 50 -8.65 -4.88 18.27
C MET A 50 -9.41 -3.57 18.01
N LEU A 51 -10.75 -3.60 18.14
CA LEU A 51 -11.61 -2.43 17.94
C LEU A 51 -11.25 -1.29 18.92
N ASP A 52 -10.82 -1.62 20.13
CA ASP A 52 -10.43 -0.66 21.17
C ASP A 52 -8.95 -0.25 21.11
N ALA A 53 -8.19 -0.70 20.10
CA ALA A 53 -6.78 -0.38 19.97
C ALA A 53 -6.57 1.08 19.55
N ALA A 54 -5.49 1.68 20.07
CA ALA A 54 -5.04 2.98 19.62
C ALA A 54 -4.67 2.96 18.13
N VAL A 55 -5.19 3.93 17.37
CA VAL A 55 -4.93 4.07 15.93
C VAL A 55 -4.00 5.24 15.70
N PHE A 56 -2.81 4.95 15.16
CA PHE A 56 -1.83 5.96 14.77
C PHE A 56 -1.81 6.09 13.25
N LYS A 57 -2.09 7.29 12.75
CA LYS A 57 -2.13 7.56 11.31
C LYS A 57 -1.23 8.74 10.97
N SER A 58 -0.24 8.48 10.14
CA SER A 58 0.59 9.54 9.55
C SER A 58 -0.03 10.05 8.25
N SER A 59 0.32 11.27 7.86
CA SER A 59 -0.08 11.82 6.57
C SER A 59 0.48 10.96 5.42
N PHE A 60 -0.33 10.78 4.37
CA PHE A 60 0.14 10.16 3.13
C PHE A 60 0.94 11.14 2.26
N ASN A 61 0.92 12.44 2.60
CA ASN A 61 1.54 13.47 1.78
C ASN A 61 3.07 13.36 1.78
N ARG A 62 3.64 13.47 0.58
CA ARG A 62 5.08 13.52 0.34
C ARG A 62 5.37 14.81 -0.40
N SER A 63 5.64 15.88 0.35
CA SER A 63 5.82 17.23 -0.20
C SER A 63 6.97 17.36 -1.21
N ASN A 64 7.89 16.40 -1.22
CA ASN A 64 9.00 16.32 -2.16
C ASN A 64 8.64 15.63 -3.49
N LEU A 65 7.40 15.18 -3.68
CA LEU A 65 6.93 14.55 -4.92
C LEU A 65 6.15 15.54 -5.77
N TYR A 66 6.55 15.66 -7.03
CA TYR A 66 5.81 16.36 -8.08
C TYR A 66 4.98 15.35 -8.88
N TYR A 67 3.69 15.64 -9.04
CA TYR A 67 2.77 14.80 -9.80
C TYR A 67 2.42 15.47 -11.12
N GLU A 68 2.55 14.74 -12.22
CA GLU A 68 2.22 15.22 -13.56
C GLU A 68 1.42 14.14 -14.31
N VAL A 69 0.42 14.56 -15.08
CA VAL A 69 -0.35 13.68 -15.97
C VAL A 69 -0.22 14.20 -17.39
N ARG A 70 0.26 13.35 -18.31
CA ARG A 70 0.36 13.65 -19.73
C ARG A 70 -0.56 12.74 -20.52
N LYS A 71 -1.20 13.27 -21.57
CA LYS A 71 -2.02 12.46 -22.49
C LYS A 71 -1.11 11.54 -23.30
N LYS A 72 -1.46 10.25 -23.39
CA LYS A 72 -0.75 9.29 -24.24
C LYS A 72 -0.92 9.66 -25.72
N THR A 73 0.17 9.69 -26.47
CA THR A 73 0.21 9.95 -27.92
C THR A 73 0.80 8.75 -28.66
N ASP A 74 0.67 8.73 -29.98
CA ASP A 74 1.30 7.72 -30.84
C ASP A 74 2.85 7.82 -30.84
N LYS A 75 3.41 8.88 -30.23
CA LYS A 75 4.86 9.12 -30.14
C LYS A 75 5.41 8.88 -28.72
N VAL A 76 4.66 8.17 -27.88
CA VAL A 76 4.98 7.97 -26.45
C VAL A 76 6.39 7.42 -26.21
N ASP A 77 6.88 6.52 -27.06
CA ASP A 77 8.24 5.97 -26.91
C ASP A 77 9.31 7.05 -27.05
N LYS A 78 9.16 7.94 -28.04
CA LYS A 78 10.07 9.07 -28.25
C LYS A 78 9.99 10.08 -27.10
N GLU A 79 8.80 10.30 -26.57
CA GLU A 79 8.58 11.20 -25.42
C GLU A 79 9.23 10.64 -24.15
N ILE A 80 9.10 9.34 -23.88
CA ILE A 80 9.74 8.65 -22.75
C ILE A 80 11.26 8.70 -22.88
N ILE A 81 11.83 8.36 -24.03
CA ILE A 81 13.28 8.41 -24.27
C ILE A 81 13.81 9.84 -24.04
N LYS A 82 13.13 10.83 -24.63
CA LYS A 82 13.50 12.25 -24.45
C LYS A 82 13.46 12.67 -22.98
N TYR A 83 12.45 12.22 -22.23
CA TYR A 83 12.34 12.51 -20.80
C TYR A 83 13.46 11.85 -19.99
N ILE A 84 13.79 10.59 -20.25
CA ILE A 84 14.87 9.88 -19.55
C ILE A 84 16.21 10.57 -19.81
N LEU A 85 16.51 10.90 -21.07
CA LEU A 85 17.75 11.59 -21.43
C LEU A 85 17.86 12.97 -20.78
N SER A 86 16.74 13.67 -20.56
CA SER A 86 16.75 14.97 -19.86
C SER A 86 17.00 14.87 -18.36
N GLN A 87 16.94 13.67 -17.76
CA GLN A 87 17.24 13.46 -16.34
C GLN A 87 18.73 13.31 -16.02
N GLY A 88 19.60 13.13 -17.03
CA GLY A 88 21.04 12.93 -16.83
C GLY A 88 21.36 11.60 -16.15
N THR A 89 22.06 11.63 -15.01
CA THR A 89 22.53 10.44 -14.28
C THR A 89 21.59 9.97 -13.16
N LYS A 90 20.37 10.52 -13.07
CA LYS A 90 19.40 10.18 -12.01
C LYS A 90 18.81 8.79 -12.20
N SER A 91 18.46 8.14 -11.10
CA SER A 91 17.72 6.87 -11.11
C SER A 91 16.21 7.10 -11.29
N GLY A 92 15.53 6.15 -11.92
CA GLY A 92 14.09 6.19 -12.15
C GLY A 92 13.50 4.79 -12.29
N ILE A 93 12.17 4.70 -12.21
CA ILE A 93 11.41 3.46 -12.38
C ILE A 93 10.36 3.70 -13.47
N VAL A 94 10.24 2.76 -14.41
CA VAL A 94 9.16 2.73 -15.41
C VAL A 94 8.32 1.49 -15.17
N TYR A 95 7.05 1.68 -14.81
CA TYR A 95 6.10 0.58 -14.68
C TYR A 95 5.40 0.34 -16.02
N CYS A 96 5.49 -0.90 -16.52
CA CYS A 96 4.80 -1.37 -17.72
C CYS A 96 3.67 -2.35 -17.35
N LEU A 97 2.64 -2.44 -18.18
CA LEU A 97 1.49 -3.32 -17.91
C LEU A 97 1.82 -4.81 -18.10
N SER A 98 2.72 -5.14 -19.02
CA SER A 98 3.15 -6.50 -19.33
C SER A 98 4.66 -6.59 -19.48
N ARG A 99 5.18 -7.82 -19.47
CA ARG A 99 6.52 -8.14 -19.99
C ARG A 99 6.57 -7.99 -21.50
#